data_AF-A0A1H7MKC4-F1
#
_entry.id   AF-A0A1H7MKC4-F1
#
_cell.length_a   1.000
_cell.length_b   1.000
_cell.length_c   1.000
_cell.angle_alpha   90.00
_cell.angle_beta   90.00
_cell.angle_gamma   90.00
#
_symmetry.space_group_name_H-M   'P 1'
#
loop_
_entity.id
_entity.type
_entity.pdbx_description
1 polymer ?
#
loop_
_entity_poly.entity_id
_entity_poly.type
_entity_poly.pdbx_seq_one_letter_code
_entity_poly.pdbx_strand_id
1 'polypeptide(L)'
;MDRRSIIKTLPVSLILLLSGCSGHPLPPPKGTVIGRTIVAQREDSNVRIFSVNQDESGNPLLKSSEFTAADLGFVLDNSTYGALTEQYDEVTFYVTIRHEGYDGLRKSPAEGEIIHYSTEKVLFNSTQFGDFVIVRTGLSNSIRGFHRIVRSGEVVRKSEQVSDIDDSAVPEFPGYIVLQHEFETVSSRRRYPATQTAYSNVERDQRVVFGIERETTQSGTNYVYLDSVDPSRSWSFF
;
A
#
# COMPACT_ATOMS: atom_id res chain seq x y z
N MET A 1 67.22 18.02 10.65
CA MET A 1 66.67 19.22 11.31
C MET A 1 65.39 19.58 10.59
N ASP A 2 64.26 19.01 11.02
CA ASP A 2 62.96 19.30 10.44
C ASP A 2 62.31 20.50 11.12
N ARG A 3 61.86 21.46 10.31
CA ARG A 3 61.00 22.58 10.73
C ARG A 3 59.75 22.61 9.85
N ARG A 4 58.61 22.34 10.50
CA ARG A 4 57.32 23.10 10.50
C ARG A 4 56.72 23.50 9.13
N SER A 5 55.41 23.51 8.86
CA SER A 5 54.14 23.10 9.50
C SER A 5 53.00 23.57 8.57
N ILE A 6 51.77 23.06 8.78
CA ILE A 6 50.45 23.74 8.61
C ILE A 6 49.69 23.70 7.26
N ILE A 7 48.56 22.94 7.33
CA ILE A 7 47.17 23.18 6.90
C ILE A 7 46.85 23.27 5.38
N LYS A 8 45.96 22.37 4.90
CA LYS A 8 44.59 22.72 4.41
C LYS A 8 43.75 21.49 4.04
N THR A 9 42.57 21.45 4.64
CA THR A 9 41.36 20.71 4.28
C THR A 9 40.98 20.88 2.81
N LEU A 10 40.47 19.81 2.19
CA LEU A 10 39.66 19.90 0.97
C LEU A 10 38.35 19.12 1.18
N PRO A 11 37.18 19.76 1.00
CA PRO A 11 35.88 19.11 1.01
C PRO A 11 35.65 18.43 -0.35
N VAL A 12 35.24 17.16 -0.35
CA VAL A 12 34.74 16.48 -1.54
C VAL A 12 33.25 16.81 -1.66
N SER A 13 32.96 17.95 -2.27
CA SER A 13 31.63 18.30 -2.77
C SER A 13 31.75 18.63 -4.25
N LEU A 14 31.40 17.69 -5.12
CA LEU A 14 31.04 17.99 -6.51
C LEU A 14 30.20 16.84 -7.10
N ILE A 15 28.89 16.81 -6.80
CA ILE A 15 27.93 16.14 -7.69
C ILE A 15 27.36 17.24 -8.58
N LEU A 16 27.86 17.27 -9.81
CA LEU A 16 27.40 18.13 -10.89
C LEU A 16 26.00 17.70 -11.34
N LEU A 17 25.09 18.66 -11.28
CA LEU A 17 23.82 18.70 -11.99
C LEU A 17 24.06 18.66 -13.51
N LEU A 18 23.43 17.73 -14.22
CA LEU A 18 23.20 17.83 -15.66
C LEU A 18 21.72 17.62 -15.98
N SER A 19 21.01 18.75 -15.98
CA SER A 19 20.16 19.27 -17.07
C SER A 19 19.35 18.29 -17.93
N GLY A 20 18.04 18.32 -17.75
CA GLY A 20 17.01 17.86 -18.69
C GLY A 20 15.61 17.91 -18.06
N CYS A 21 14.90 19.03 -18.29
CA CYS A 21 13.52 19.38 -17.88
C CYS A 21 13.31 19.86 -16.43
N SER A 22 13.45 21.19 -16.27
CA SER A 22 12.62 22.09 -15.44
C SER A 22 11.88 21.48 -14.24
N GLY A 23 12.51 21.52 -13.06
CA GLY A 23 11.92 21.98 -11.79
C GLY A 23 10.67 21.32 -11.21
N HIS A 24 10.03 20.38 -11.91
CA HIS A 24 8.85 19.67 -11.46
C HIS A 24 9.28 18.27 -11.01
N PRO A 25 8.88 17.84 -9.80
CA PRO A 25 9.11 16.47 -9.37
C PRO A 25 8.45 15.52 -10.38
N LEU A 26 9.16 14.44 -10.73
CA LEU A 26 8.58 13.39 -11.56
C LEU A 26 7.27 12.93 -10.92
N PRO A 27 6.22 12.68 -11.72
CA PRO A 27 4.97 12.18 -11.19
C PRO A 27 5.24 10.84 -10.45
N PRO A 28 4.65 10.65 -9.26
CA PRO A 28 4.90 9.49 -8.43
C PRO A 28 4.49 8.19 -9.15
N PRO A 29 5.24 7.07 -9.04
CA PRO A 29 4.87 5.83 -9.69
C PRO A 29 3.42 5.43 -9.39
N LYS A 30 2.66 5.00 -10.42
CA LYS A 30 1.27 4.59 -10.29
C LYS A 30 1.02 3.25 -10.95
N GLY A 31 0.01 2.52 -10.49
CA GLY A 31 -0.32 1.21 -11.03
C GLY A 31 -1.33 0.46 -10.20
N THR A 32 -1.58 -0.79 -10.59
CA THR A 32 -2.52 -1.68 -9.90
C THR A 32 -1.75 -2.66 -9.02
N VAL A 33 -2.20 -2.85 -7.78
CA VAL A 33 -1.68 -3.88 -6.89
C VAL A 33 -2.12 -5.25 -7.42
N ILE A 34 -1.17 -6.02 -7.91
CA ILE A 34 -1.39 -7.38 -8.43
C ILE A 34 -0.83 -8.45 -7.49
N GLY A 35 -0.32 -8.04 -6.33
CA GLY A 35 0.04 -9.01 -5.31
C GLY A 35 0.56 -8.45 -4.00
N ARG A 36 0.54 -9.28 -2.97
CA ARG A 36 0.96 -9.00 -1.60
C ARG A 36 1.65 -10.23 -1.05
N THR A 37 2.86 -10.10 -0.53
CA THR A 37 3.67 -11.24 -0.04
C THR A 37 4.32 -10.91 1.30
N ILE A 38 4.38 -11.89 2.20
CA ILE A 38 5.22 -11.84 3.41
C ILE A 38 6.32 -12.87 3.22
N VAL A 39 7.55 -12.42 3.33
CA VAL A 39 8.74 -13.28 3.36
C VAL A 39 9.33 -13.17 4.75
N ALA A 40 9.76 -14.28 5.31
CA ALA A 40 10.46 -14.31 6.57
C ALA A 40 11.80 -15.03 6.40
N GLN A 41 12.80 -14.62 7.17
CA GLN A 41 14.10 -15.27 7.21
C GLN A 41 14.18 -16.20 8.40
N ARG A 42 14.68 -17.42 8.17
CA ARG A 42 15.10 -18.36 9.22
C ARG A 42 16.52 -18.78 8.91
N GLU A 43 17.46 -18.43 9.78
CA GLU A 43 18.88 -18.69 9.58
C GLU A 43 19.36 -18.07 8.25
N ASP A 44 19.87 -18.89 7.32
CA ASP A 44 20.36 -18.46 6.00
C ASP A 44 19.31 -18.64 4.88
N SER A 45 18.06 -18.93 5.22
CA SER A 45 17.00 -19.24 4.25
C SER A 45 15.84 -18.24 4.29
N ASN A 46 15.37 -17.85 3.10
CA ASN A 46 14.15 -17.07 2.94
C ASN A 46 12.95 -17.99 2.73
N VAL A 47 11.95 -17.84 3.60
CA VAL A 47 10.70 -18.59 3.60
C VAL A 47 9.56 -17.66 3.20
N ARG A 48 8.80 -18.02 2.17
CA ARG A 48 7.58 -17.30 1.80
C ARG A 48 6.45 -17.77 2.71
N ILE A 49 6.03 -16.90 3.62
CA ILE A 49 4.99 -17.19 4.62
C ILE A 49 3.59 -17.00 4.03
N PHE A 50 3.41 -15.93 3.26
CA PHE A 50 2.13 -15.55 2.69
C PHE A 50 2.32 -15.00 1.29
N SER A 51 1.39 -15.32 0.38
CA SER A 51 1.30 -14.61 -0.89
C SER A 51 -0.12 -14.64 -1.45
N VAL A 52 -0.56 -13.50 -1.97
CA VAL A 52 -1.72 -13.35 -2.85
C VAL A 52 -1.19 -12.69 -4.11
N ASN A 53 -1.10 -13.40 -5.24
CA ASN A 53 -0.63 -12.86 -6.52
C ASN A 53 -1.54 -13.33 -7.68
N GLN A 54 -1.61 -12.53 -8.75
CA GLN A 54 -2.30 -12.90 -10.01
C GLN A 54 -1.50 -13.90 -10.85
N ASP A 55 -0.19 -14.05 -10.59
CA ASP A 55 0.71 -14.80 -11.44
C ASP A 55 1.54 -15.77 -10.58
N GLU A 56 1.31 -17.07 -10.76
CA GLU A 56 2.16 -18.12 -10.17
C GLU A 56 3.59 -18.10 -10.73
N SER A 57 3.86 -17.32 -11.79
CA SER A 57 5.15 -17.29 -12.48
C SER A 57 6.24 -16.38 -11.87
N GLY A 58 6.00 -15.73 -10.72
CA GLY A 58 6.88 -14.68 -10.18
C GLY A 58 7.93 -15.08 -9.12
N ASN A 59 9.20 -15.13 -9.57
CA ASN A 59 10.50 -15.21 -8.86
C ASN A 59 10.99 -16.60 -8.35
N PRO A 60 12.00 -17.24 -9.00
CA PRO A 60 12.56 -18.52 -8.57
C PRO A 60 13.29 -18.48 -7.22
N LEU A 61 13.58 -17.30 -6.67
CA LEU A 61 14.19 -17.14 -5.33
C LEU A 61 13.19 -17.41 -4.17
N LEU A 62 11.90 -17.61 -4.45
CA LEU A 62 10.83 -17.68 -3.45
C LEU A 62 10.07 -19.02 -3.44
N LYS A 63 10.70 -20.11 -3.89
CA LYS A 63 10.14 -21.48 -3.97
C LYS A 63 10.17 -22.25 -2.63
N SER A 64 9.78 -21.62 -1.53
CA SER A 64 9.67 -22.33 -0.24
C SER A 64 8.30 -23.00 -0.07
N SER A 65 8.30 -24.23 0.47
CA SER A 65 7.18 -25.17 0.56
C SER A 65 6.23 -24.98 1.75
N GLU A 66 6.40 -23.92 2.55
CA GLU A 66 5.55 -23.60 3.71
C GLU A 66 4.46 -22.56 3.37
N PHE A 67 3.87 -22.68 2.17
CA PHE A 67 2.91 -21.73 1.67
C PHE A 67 1.54 -21.88 2.34
N THR A 68 1.04 -20.80 2.96
CA THR A 68 -0.39 -20.66 3.24
C THR A 68 -0.96 -19.56 2.33
N ALA A 69 -1.82 -19.94 1.39
CA ALA A 69 -2.65 -18.97 0.69
C ALA A 69 -3.53 -18.27 1.73
N ALA A 70 -3.59 -16.95 1.75
CA ALA A 70 -4.62 -16.26 2.52
C ALA A 70 -5.62 -15.57 1.61
N ASP A 71 -6.80 -15.33 2.16
CA ASP A 71 -7.92 -14.81 1.42
C ASP A 71 -7.65 -13.40 0.88
N LEU A 72 -8.30 -13.10 -0.25
CA LEU A 72 -8.46 -11.71 -0.69
C LEU A 72 -9.05 -10.89 0.45
N GLY A 73 -8.45 -9.74 0.76
CA GLY A 73 -8.87 -8.96 1.93
C GLY A 73 -8.03 -9.19 3.19
N PHE A 74 -7.05 -10.10 3.19
CA PHE A 74 -6.22 -10.39 4.36
C PHE A 74 -5.57 -9.13 4.97
N VAL A 75 -5.63 -9.04 6.30
CA VAL A 75 -4.98 -8.02 7.11
C VAL A 75 -4.12 -8.74 8.13
N LEU A 76 -2.84 -8.41 8.17
CA LEU A 76 -1.95 -8.95 9.18
C LEU A 76 -2.20 -8.25 10.51
N ASP A 77 -2.90 -8.90 11.43
CA ASP A 77 -3.13 -8.38 12.78
C ASP A 77 -1.85 -8.37 13.63
N ASN A 78 -1.91 -7.80 14.85
CA ASN A 78 -0.75 -7.68 15.73
C ASN A 78 -0.34 -9.00 16.39
N SER A 79 -1.29 -9.88 16.71
CA SER A 79 -1.00 -11.21 17.26
C SER A 79 -0.25 -12.09 16.25
N THR A 80 -0.76 -12.19 15.03
CA THR A 80 -0.14 -12.95 13.95
C THR A 80 1.24 -12.37 13.60
N TYR A 81 1.37 -11.05 13.55
CA TYR A 81 2.68 -10.42 13.35
C TYR A 81 3.66 -10.72 14.49
N GLY A 82 3.21 -10.64 15.75
CA GLY A 82 4.02 -10.96 16.92
C GLY A 82 4.55 -12.39 16.88
N ALA A 83 3.67 -13.35 16.58
CA ALA A 83 4.05 -14.75 16.42
C ALA A 83 5.07 -14.96 15.29
N LEU A 84 4.93 -14.25 14.15
CA LEU A 84 5.92 -14.32 13.07
C LEU A 84 7.27 -13.77 13.50
N THR A 85 7.31 -12.64 14.21
CA THR A 85 8.58 -12.05 14.69
C THR A 85 9.22 -12.82 15.84
N GLU A 86 8.46 -13.65 16.56
CA GLU A 86 9.01 -14.59 17.55
C GLU A 86 9.63 -15.83 16.89
N GLN A 87 9.08 -16.26 15.74
CA GLN A 87 9.47 -17.48 15.04
C GLN A 87 10.59 -17.27 14.01
N TYR A 88 10.74 -16.06 13.47
CA TYR A 88 11.64 -15.73 12.36
C TYR A 88 12.53 -14.53 12.69
N ASP A 89 13.77 -14.55 12.17
CA ASP A 89 14.79 -13.53 12.45
C ASP A 89 14.43 -12.17 11.83
N GLU A 90 13.88 -12.20 10.61
CA GLU A 90 13.40 -11.03 9.90
C GLU A 90 12.07 -11.34 9.20
N VAL A 91 11.15 -10.37 9.19
CA VAL A 91 9.87 -10.47 8.45
C VAL A 91 9.75 -9.25 7.54
N THR A 92 9.73 -9.50 6.23
CA THR A 92 9.66 -8.48 5.18
C THR A 92 8.33 -8.53 4.43
N PHE A 93 7.73 -7.36 4.20
CA PHE A 93 6.47 -7.22 3.47
C PHE A 93 6.72 -6.72 2.06
N TYR A 94 6.03 -7.32 1.10
CA TYR A 94 6.09 -6.90 -0.30
C TYR A 94 4.71 -6.62 -0.86
N VAL A 95 4.62 -5.55 -1.66
CA VAL A 95 3.47 -5.22 -2.51
C VAL A 95 3.94 -5.23 -3.96
N THR A 96 3.30 -6.04 -4.78
CA THR A 96 3.60 -6.20 -6.21
C THR A 96 2.66 -5.29 -7.00
N ILE A 97 3.23 -4.39 -7.80
CA ILE A 97 2.47 -3.40 -8.59
C ILE A 97 2.78 -3.62 -10.07
N ARG A 98 1.72 -3.72 -10.88
CA ARG A 98 1.80 -3.58 -12.34
C ARG A 98 1.60 -2.12 -12.70
N HIS A 99 2.62 -1.49 -13.26
CA HIS A 99 2.63 -0.07 -13.55
C HIS A 99 1.88 0.26 -14.84
N GLU A 100 1.21 1.42 -14.87
CA GLU A 100 0.61 1.98 -16.09
C GLU A 100 1.62 2.71 -16.97
N GLY A 101 2.87 2.77 -16.54
CA GLY A 101 3.91 3.51 -17.25
C GLY A 101 3.83 5.01 -17.06
N TYR A 102 4.86 5.68 -17.57
CA TYR A 102 4.88 7.11 -17.78
C TYR A 102 5.51 7.41 -19.13
N ASP A 103 4.71 7.96 -20.04
CA ASP A 103 5.22 8.37 -21.34
C ASP A 103 6.37 9.37 -21.19
N GLY A 104 7.51 9.03 -21.80
CA GLY A 104 8.64 9.95 -21.96
C GLY A 104 9.61 10.10 -20.79
N LEU A 105 9.46 9.36 -19.68
CA LEU A 105 10.36 9.45 -18.52
C LEU A 105 11.30 8.25 -18.40
N ARG A 106 12.57 8.43 -18.79
CA ARG A 106 13.62 7.39 -18.88
C ARG A 106 13.95 6.63 -17.57
N LYS A 107 13.42 7.07 -16.42
CA LYS A 107 13.64 6.45 -15.10
C LYS A 107 12.34 6.06 -14.38
N SER A 108 11.20 6.25 -15.03
CA SER A 108 9.92 5.78 -14.51
C SER A 108 9.70 4.33 -14.91
N PRO A 109 8.94 3.55 -14.12
CA PRO A 109 8.51 2.22 -14.55
C PRO A 109 7.81 2.30 -15.90
N ALA A 110 8.08 1.34 -16.78
CA ALA A 110 7.41 1.22 -18.06
C ALA A 110 5.94 0.75 -17.89
N GLU A 111 5.12 0.98 -18.90
CA GLU A 111 3.77 0.41 -18.93
C GLU A 111 3.84 -1.12 -18.90
N GLY A 112 3.04 -1.74 -18.03
CA GLY A 112 3.03 -3.16 -17.79
C GLY A 112 4.20 -3.66 -16.92
N GLU A 113 5.16 -2.82 -16.55
CA GLU A 113 6.29 -3.23 -15.70
C GLU A 113 5.77 -3.68 -14.33
N ILE A 114 6.23 -4.86 -13.88
CA ILE A 114 5.86 -5.43 -12.60
C ILE A 114 7.03 -5.25 -11.62
N ILE A 115 6.79 -4.51 -10.54
CA ILE A 115 7.78 -4.26 -9.50
C ILE A 115 7.29 -4.79 -8.15
N HIS A 116 8.16 -5.53 -7.47
CA HIS A 116 7.95 -5.98 -6.10
C HIS A 116 8.57 -4.98 -5.12
N TYR A 117 7.73 -4.19 -4.46
CA TYR A 117 8.19 -3.19 -3.52
C TYR A 117 8.22 -3.71 -2.09
N SER A 118 9.34 -3.55 -1.39
CA SER A 118 9.38 -3.78 0.06
C SER A 118 8.63 -2.66 0.79
N THR A 119 7.99 -2.97 1.91
CA THR A 119 7.23 -1.97 2.66
C THR A 119 7.07 -2.34 4.13
N GLU A 120 6.48 -1.43 4.90
CA GLU A 120 6.15 -1.64 6.31
C GLU A 120 4.77 -2.28 6.45
N LYS A 121 4.56 -3.04 7.54
CA LYS A 121 3.28 -3.72 7.84
C LYS A 121 2.05 -2.81 7.65
N VAL A 122 2.15 -1.56 8.11
CA VAL A 122 1.04 -0.59 8.04
C VAL A 122 0.68 -0.26 6.60
N LEU A 123 1.69 -0.04 5.75
CA LEU A 123 1.53 0.22 4.32
C LEU A 123 1.03 -1.04 3.59
N PHE A 124 1.56 -2.21 3.95
CA PHE A 124 1.10 -3.50 3.45
C PHE A 124 -0.37 -3.76 3.75
N ASN A 125 -0.85 -3.48 4.96
CA ASN A 125 -2.26 -3.70 5.36
C ASN A 125 -3.24 -2.69 4.73
N SER A 126 -2.75 -1.53 4.31
CA SER A 126 -3.57 -0.49 3.70
C SER A 126 -4.03 -0.81 2.28
N THR A 127 -3.24 -1.64 1.59
CA THR A 127 -3.51 -2.06 0.22
C THR A 127 -4.19 -3.42 0.19
N GLN A 128 -4.94 -3.64 -0.87
CA GLN A 128 -5.53 -4.91 -1.26
C GLN A 128 -5.21 -5.18 -2.71
N PHE A 129 -5.33 -6.46 -3.10
CA PHE A 129 -5.27 -6.83 -4.50
C PHE A 129 -6.32 -6.04 -5.30
N GLY A 130 -5.96 -5.58 -6.49
CA GLY A 130 -6.80 -4.77 -7.36
C GLY A 130 -6.90 -3.28 -7.01
N ASP A 131 -6.33 -2.84 -5.88
CA ASP A 131 -6.26 -1.41 -5.59
C ASP A 131 -5.41 -0.69 -6.66
N PHE A 132 -5.90 0.45 -7.13
CA PHE A 132 -5.08 1.39 -7.87
C PHE A 132 -4.32 2.28 -6.88
N VAL A 133 -3.02 2.42 -7.08
CA VAL A 133 -2.16 3.11 -6.12
C VAL A 133 -1.27 4.12 -6.80
N ILE A 134 -1.04 5.23 -6.10
CA ILE A 134 -0.01 6.22 -6.42
C ILE A 134 1.00 6.18 -5.27
N VAL A 135 2.19 5.66 -5.53
CA VAL A 135 3.15 5.34 -4.48
C VAL A 135 4.20 6.42 -4.30
N ARG A 136 4.62 6.61 -3.05
CA ARG A 136 5.85 7.32 -2.70
C ARG A 136 6.93 6.27 -2.47
N THR A 137 7.89 6.21 -3.39
CA THR A 137 8.99 5.25 -3.33
C THR A 137 10.20 5.82 -2.58
N GLY A 138 10.84 4.99 -1.76
CA GLY A 138 12.17 5.25 -1.22
C GLY A 138 13.27 4.66 -2.12
N LEU A 139 14.50 4.65 -1.61
CA LEU A 139 15.61 3.95 -2.24
C LEU A 139 15.33 2.43 -2.31
N SER A 140 15.91 1.75 -3.30
CA SER A 140 15.90 0.29 -3.46
C SER A 140 14.50 -0.34 -3.57
N ASN A 141 13.59 0.25 -4.36
CA ASN A 141 12.23 -0.27 -4.56
C ASN A 141 11.49 -0.53 -3.23
N SER A 142 11.49 0.45 -2.33
CA SER A 142 10.67 0.44 -1.13
C SER A 142 9.48 1.39 -1.26
N ILE A 143 8.30 1.02 -0.79
CA ILE A 143 7.17 1.96 -0.61
C ILE A 143 7.31 2.59 0.77
N ARG A 144 7.38 3.92 0.81
CA ARG A 144 7.44 4.75 2.03
C ARG A 144 6.12 5.44 2.35
N GLY A 145 5.16 5.36 1.45
CA GLY A 145 3.83 5.90 1.63
C GLY A 145 3.03 5.83 0.34
N PHE A 146 1.78 6.24 0.43
CA PHE A 146 0.89 6.37 -0.73
C PHE A 146 0.41 7.80 -0.80
N HIS A 147 0.47 8.38 -2.00
CA HIS A 147 -0.25 9.62 -2.28
C HIS A 147 -1.75 9.37 -2.34
N ARG A 148 -2.13 8.22 -2.90
CA ARG A 148 -3.52 7.76 -2.93
C ARG A 148 -3.56 6.25 -3.04
N ILE A 149 -4.55 5.66 -2.39
CA ILE A 149 -5.02 4.31 -2.67
C ILE A 149 -6.47 4.46 -3.10
N VAL A 150 -6.82 3.83 -4.21
CA VAL A 150 -8.14 3.86 -4.83
C VAL A 150 -8.65 2.43 -4.90
N ARG A 151 -9.79 2.17 -4.27
CA ARG A 151 -10.38 0.84 -4.15
C ARG A 151 -11.73 0.79 -4.83
N SER A 152 -11.92 -0.19 -5.68
CA SER A 152 -13.22 -0.49 -6.30
C SER A 152 -13.90 -1.66 -5.61
N GLY A 153 -15.23 -1.65 -5.64
CA GLY A 153 -16.04 -2.76 -5.15
C GLY A 153 -17.52 -2.52 -5.39
N GLU A 154 -18.30 -3.58 -5.30
CA GLU A 154 -19.76 -3.50 -5.30
C GLU A 154 -20.27 -3.32 -3.86
N VAL A 155 -21.14 -2.34 -3.63
CA VAL A 155 -21.74 -2.09 -2.32
C VAL A 155 -22.81 -3.13 -2.05
N VAL A 156 -22.50 -4.13 -1.22
CA VAL A 156 -23.48 -5.20 -0.90
C VAL A 156 -24.31 -4.89 0.34
N ARG A 157 -23.81 -4.01 1.22
CA ARG A 157 -24.52 -3.60 2.45
C ARG A 157 -24.05 -2.25 2.95
N LYS A 158 -24.99 -1.48 3.49
CA LYS A 158 -24.76 -0.33 4.37
C LYS A 158 -25.29 -0.66 5.76
N SER A 159 -24.60 -0.22 6.80
CA SER A 159 -25.09 -0.29 8.17
C SER A 159 -24.73 0.98 8.92
N GLU A 160 -25.72 1.63 9.50
CA GLU A 160 -25.51 2.78 10.38
C GLU A 160 -24.84 2.33 11.68
N GLN A 161 -24.01 3.20 12.25
CA GLN A 161 -23.48 2.99 13.58
C GLN A 161 -24.57 3.38 14.58
N VAL A 162 -25.23 2.38 15.17
CA VAL A 162 -26.20 2.61 16.25
C VAL A 162 -25.42 3.06 17.49
N SER A 163 -25.53 4.34 17.84
CA SER A 163 -24.99 4.88 19.09
C SER A 163 -25.93 4.50 20.23
N ASP A 164 -25.81 3.28 20.76
CA ASP A 164 -26.51 2.85 21.98
C ASP A 164 -25.87 3.41 23.27
N ILE A 165 -25.04 4.45 23.16
CA ILE A 165 -24.31 5.01 24.29
C ILE A 165 -24.75 6.45 24.48
N ASP A 166 -25.26 6.72 25.69
CA ASP A 166 -25.65 8.02 26.24
C ASP A 166 -24.42 8.92 26.50
N ASP A 167 -23.52 8.98 25.53
CA ASP A 167 -22.29 9.76 25.57
C ASP A 167 -22.30 10.73 24.39
N SER A 168 -22.06 12.00 24.67
CA SER A 168 -22.17 13.12 23.71
C SER A 168 -21.10 13.12 22.60
N ALA A 169 -20.43 11.98 22.38
CA ALA A 169 -19.45 11.80 21.35
C ALA A 169 -20.15 11.49 20.02
N VAL A 170 -20.11 12.44 19.09
CA VAL A 170 -20.51 12.21 17.70
C VAL A 170 -19.65 11.07 17.16
N PRO A 171 -20.24 9.96 16.66
CA PRO A 171 -19.46 8.87 16.11
C PRO A 171 -18.60 9.39 14.94
N GLU A 172 -17.32 9.00 14.94
CA GLU A 172 -16.32 9.42 13.95
C GLU A 172 -16.77 9.13 12.50
N PHE A 173 -17.60 8.10 12.33
CA PHE A 173 -18.23 7.72 11.06
C PHE A 173 -19.73 7.46 11.25
N PRO A 174 -20.60 7.80 10.29
CA PRO A 174 -22.03 7.48 10.36
C PRO A 174 -22.34 5.98 10.30
N GLY A 175 -21.40 5.17 9.83
CA GLY A 175 -21.62 3.75 9.62
C GLY A 175 -20.52 3.07 8.80
N TYR A 176 -20.86 1.88 8.32
CA TYR A 176 -19.99 1.03 7.54
C TYR A 176 -20.59 0.70 6.17
N ILE A 177 -19.72 0.56 5.19
CA ILE A 177 -20.02 0.01 3.87
C ILE A 177 -19.34 -1.36 3.77
N VAL A 178 -20.08 -2.37 3.32
CA VAL A 178 -19.51 -3.66 2.94
C VAL A 178 -19.34 -3.68 1.43
N LEU A 179 -18.10 -3.81 0.98
CA LEU A 179 -17.77 -3.97 -0.42
C LEU A 179 -17.54 -5.44 -0.74
N GLN A 180 -18.14 -5.90 -1.83
CA GLN A 180 -17.74 -7.14 -2.51
C GLN A 180 -16.69 -6.78 -3.57
N HIS A 181 -15.53 -7.39 -3.43
CA HIS A 181 -14.45 -7.31 -4.39
C HIS A 181 -14.46 -8.60 -5.20
N GLU A 182 -14.47 -8.48 -6.52
CA GLU A 182 -14.43 -9.61 -7.44
C GLU A 182 -13.12 -9.59 -8.20
N PHE A 183 -12.40 -10.70 -8.14
CA PHE A 183 -11.13 -10.88 -8.83
C PHE A 183 -11.14 -12.22 -9.55
N GLU A 184 -11.33 -12.15 -10.86
CA GLU A 184 -11.46 -13.30 -11.75
C GLU A 184 -12.54 -14.30 -11.28
N THR A 185 -12.15 -15.32 -10.52
CA THR A 185 -13.04 -16.39 -10.03
C THR A 185 -13.32 -16.31 -8.53
N VAL A 186 -12.68 -15.38 -7.80
CA VAL A 186 -12.79 -15.28 -6.35
C VAL A 186 -13.41 -13.95 -5.95
N SER A 187 -14.35 -14.00 -5.01
CA SER A 187 -14.95 -12.81 -4.41
C SER A 187 -14.61 -12.73 -2.93
N SER A 188 -14.35 -11.53 -2.43
CA SER A 188 -14.20 -11.26 -0.99
C SER A 188 -15.10 -10.12 -0.57
N ARG A 189 -15.65 -10.22 0.65
CA ARG A 189 -16.48 -9.17 1.24
C ARG A 189 -15.76 -8.53 2.39
N ARG A 190 -15.67 -7.21 2.39
CA ARG A 190 -15.01 -6.49 3.46
C ARG A 190 -15.79 -5.28 3.90
N ARG A 191 -15.87 -5.12 5.22
CA ARG A 191 -16.49 -3.99 5.89
C ARG A 191 -15.47 -2.88 6.08
N TYR A 192 -15.86 -1.65 5.76
CA TYR A 192 -15.07 -0.46 5.95
C TYR A 192 -15.90 0.62 6.66
N PRO A 193 -15.32 1.33 7.65
CA PRO A 193 -15.85 2.63 8.05
C PRO A 193 -15.85 3.56 6.83
N ALA A 194 -16.80 4.49 6.76
CA ALA A 194 -16.91 5.41 5.64
C ALA A 194 -17.20 6.83 6.13
N THR A 195 -16.60 7.85 5.52
CA THR A 195 -16.92 9.25 5.81
C THR A 195 -18.39 9.55 5.52
N GLN A 196 -18.95 10.61 6.10
CA GLN A 196 -20.34 11.03 5.82
C GLN A 196 -20.61 11.18 4.33
N THR A 197 -19.67 11.81 3.62
CA THR A 197 -19.75 12.00 2.17
C THR A 197 -19.74 10.67 1.42
N ALA A 198 -18.81 9.76 1.75
CA ALA A 198 -18.75 8.45 1.10
C ALA A 198 -20.00 7.61 1.38
N TYR A 199 -20.50 7.62 2.63
CA TYR A 199 -21.67 6.84 3.05
C TYR A 199 -22.97 7.33 2.41
N SER A 200 -23.15 8.65 2.28
CA SER A 200 -24.39 9.24 1.78
C SER A 200 -24.53 9.13 0.26
N ASN A 201 -23.43 9.01 -0.47
CA ASN A 201 -23.42 9.06 -1.94
C ASN A 201 -23.46 7.70 -2.63
N VAL A 202 -23.64 6.61 -1.87
CA VAL A 202 -23.66 5.26 -2.43
C VAL A 202 -24.90 4.51 -2.02
N GLU A 203 -25.38 3.67 -2.91
CA GLU A 203 -26.48 2.75 -2.67
C GLU A 203 -26.05 1.31 -2.84
N ARG A 204 -26.86 0.39 -2.33
CA ARG A 204 -26.67 -1.04 -2.51
C ARG A 204 -26.66 -1.41 -4.00
N ASP A 205 -25.90 -2.44 -4.34
CA ASP A 205 -25.74 -3.05 -5.67
C ASP A 205 -25.08 -2.08 -6.70
N GLN A 206 -24.48 -0.99 -6.22
CA GLN A 206 -23.67 -0.09 -7.03
C GLN A 206 -22.19 -0.52 -7.01
N ARG A 207 -21.57 -0.56 -8.18
CA ARG A 207 -20.10 -0.64 -8.30
C ARG A 207 -19.52 0.77 -8.20
N VAL A 208 -18.75 1.02 -7.14
CA VAL A 208 -18.23 2.34 -6.80
C VAL A 208 -16.73 2.27 -6.55
N VAL A 209 -16.07 3.42 -6.68
CA VAL A 209 -14.66 3.61 -6.40
C VAL A 209 -14.51 4.56 -5.21
N PHE A 210 -13.66 4.20 -4.27
CA PHE A 210 -13.40 4.98 -3.05
C PHE A 210 -11.94 5.36 -2.93
N GLY A 211 -11.71 6.52 -2.32
CA GLY A 211 -10.45 6.83 -1.69
C GLY A 211 -10.25 5.98 -0.45
N ILE A 212 -9.02 5.59 -0.21
CA ILE A 212 -8.63 4.87 0.99
C ILE A 212 -7.73 5.77 1.82
N GLU A 213 -8.25 6.24 2.95
CA GLU A 213 -7.52 7.04 3.92
C GLU A 213 -7.18 6.21 5.16
N ARG A 214 -6.23 6.73 5.94
CA ARG A 214 -5.66 6.05 7.10
C ARG A 214 -5.63 6.97 8.30
N GLU A 215 -6.03 6.40 9.42
CA GLU A 215 -5.90 7.04 10.71
C GLU A 215 -5.36 6.06 11.74
N THR A 216 -4.60 6.61 12.67
CA THR A 216 -4.13 5.92 13.85
C THR A 216 -4.98 6.42 15.01
N THR A 217 -5.78 5.53 15.59
CA THR A 217 -6.52 5.85 16.82
C THR A 217 -5.55 6.28 17.93
N GLN A 218 -6.06 6.95 18.96
CA GLN A 218 -5.26 7.29 20.15
C GLN A 218 -4.62 6.05 20.83
N SER A 219 -5.20 4.86 20.65
CA SER A 219 -4.66 3.58 21.12
C SER A 219 -3.50 3.02 20.28
N GLY A 220 -3.09 3.71 19.21
CA GLY A 220 -2.08 3.23 18.26
C GLY A 220 -2.62 2.23 17.22
N THR A 221 -3.92 1.91 17.26
CA THR A 221 -4.55 1.02 16.26
C THR A 221 -4.69 1.77 14.94
N ASN A 222 -4.02 1.26 13.90
CA ASN A 222 -4.15 1.76 12.54
C ASN A 222 -5.41 1.18 11.90
N TYR A 223 -6.26 2.05 11.36
CA TYR A 223 -7.43 1.62 10.60
C TYR A 223 -7.51 2.35 9.26
N VAL A 224 -8.37 1.81 8.40
CA VAL A 224 -8.55 2.25 7.02
C VAL A 224 -10.02 2.51 6.81
N TYR A 225 -10.36 3.66 6.24
CA TYR A 225 -11.75 4.04 5.94
C TYR A 225 -11.91 4.46 4.49
N LEU A 226 -13.16 4.36 4.01
CA LEU A 226 -13.56 4.83 2.69
C LEU A 226 -13.81 6.33 2.77
N ASP A 227 -13.10 7.07 1.93
CA ASP A 227 -13.40 8.45 1.63
C ASP A 227 -13.91 8.58 0.19
N SER A 228 -14.61 9.67 -0.10
CA SER A 228 -14.99 10.00 -1.47
C SER A 228 -13.74 10.16 -2.34
N VAL A 229 -13.83 9.75 -3.61
CA VAL A 229 -12.85 10.16 -4.61
C VAL A 229 -13.20 11.60 -4.97
N ASP A 230 -12.74 12.55 -4.16
CA ASP A 230 -12.93 13.97 -4.44
C ASP A 230 -12.38 14.30 -5.84
N PRO A 231 -13.24 14.67 -6.81
CA PRO A 231 -12.78 15.04 -8.15
C PRO A 231 -11.97 16.35 -8.14
N SER A 232 -12.03 17.17 -7.09
CA SER A 232 -11.17 18.35 -6.96
C SER A 232 -9.72 18.01 -6.58
N ARG A 233 -9.49 16.79 -6.06
CA ARG A 233 -8.17 16.19 -5.82
C ARG A 233 -7.86 15.07 -6.84
N SER A 234 -8.70 14.89 -7.86
CA SER A 234 -8.42 13.93 -8.93
C SER A 234 -7.27 14.44 -9.77
N TRP A 235 -6.11 13.81 -9.63
CA TRP A 235 -5.15 13.76 -10.72
C TRP A 235 -5.78 12.81 -11.74
N SER A 236 -6.26 13.40 -12.82
CA SER A 236 -7.18 12.84 -13.79
C SER A 236 -6.82 11.41 -14.21
N PHE A 237 -7.77 10.50 -14.08
CA PHE A 237 -7.78 9.21 -14.78
C PHE A 237 -8.35 9.46 -16.17
N PHE A 238 -7.50 9.90 -17.11
CA PHE A 238 -7.81 9.91 -18.54
C PHE A 238 -6.57 9.58 -19.33
#